data_AF-A0A2P6QPX4-F1
#
_entry.id   AF-A0A2P6QPX4-F1
#
_cell.length_a   1.000
_cell.length_b   1.000
_cell.length_c   1.000
_cell.angle_alpha   90.00
_cell.angle_beta   90.00
_cell.angle_gamma   90.00
#
_symmetry.space_group_name_H-M   'P 1'
#
loop_
_entity.id
_entity.type
_entity.pdbx_description
1 polymer ?
#
loop_
_entity_poly.entity_id
_entity_poly.type
_entity_poly.pdbx_seq_one_letter_code
_entity_poly.pdbx_strand_id
1 'polypeptide(L)'
;MYKRIGRFEDAIQIAKQMRELQLLNDLLSYNNVIGLYATYGRFKEMVGTFKEMTKAAVQPDDCTFKSLGLVLLKSGLSKQAVGKLEVSVKKDSGTGLQAWMSALSAVVRVNESSYM
;
A
#
# COMPACT_ATOMS: atom_id res chain seq x y z
N MET A 1 6.83 -9.18 -26.75
CA MET A 1 6.90 -8.54 -25.41
C MET A 1 5.62 -7.79 -24.99
N TYR A 2 4.51 -7.83 -25.74
CA TYR A 2 3.27 -7.09 -25.40
C TYR A 2 2.31 -7.80 -24.42
N LYS A 3 2.38 -9.14 -24.31
CA LYS A 3 1.45 -9.95 -23.51
C LYS A 3 1.54 -9.69 -21.99
N ARG A 4 2.70 -9.23 -21.50
CA ARG A 4 2.89 -8.91 -20.08
C ARG A 4 2.31 -7.53 -19.75
N ILE A 5 2.55 -6.53 -20.60
CA ILE A 5 2.11 -5.15 -20.41
C ILE A 5 0.58 -5.02 -20.43
N GLY A 6 -0.10 -5.68 -21.37
CA GLY A 6 -1.58 -5.63 -21.44
C GLY A 6 -2.25 -6.16 -20.16
N ARG A 7 -1.74 -7.28 -19.63
CA ARG A 7 -2.27 -7.88 -18.39
C ARG A 7 -2.05 -7.02 -17.14
N PHE A 8 -1.10 -6.08 -17.18
CA PHE A 8 -0.80 -5.22 -16.03
C PHE A 8 -1.78 -4.07 -15.92
N GLU A 9 -2.06 -3.38 -17.03
CA GLU A 9 -3.09 -2.34 -17.07
C GLU A 9 -4.46 -2.94 -16.75
N ASP A 10 -4.78 -4.13 -17.28
CA ASP A 10 -6.00 -4.86 -16.93
C ASP A 10 -6.08 -5.13 -15.42
N ALA A 11 -4.99 -5.55 -14.78
CA ALA A 11 -4.97 -5.82 -13.35
C ALA A 11 -5.17 -4.55 -12.51
N ILE A 12 -4.59 -3.43 -12.92
CA ILE A 12 -4.78 -2.12 -12.27
C ILE A 12 -6.24 -1.66 -12.44
N GLN A 13 -6.80 -1.82 -13.64
CA GLN A 13 -8.19 -1.52 -13.94
C GLN A 13 -9.13 -2.34 -13.06
N ILE A 14 -8.91 -3.66 -12.98
CA ILE A 14 -9.70 -4.57 -12.14
C ILE A 14 -9.56 -4.19 -10.66
N ALA A 15 -8.35 -3.92 -10.18
CA ALA A 15 -8.14 -3.50 -8.80
C ALA A 15 -8.87 -2.20 -8.46
N LYS A 16 -8.91 -1.24 -9.39
CA LYS A 16 -9.67 0.00 -9.25
C LYS A 16 -11.18 -0.26 -9.25
N GLN A 17 -11.68 -1.09 -10.17
CA GLN A 17 -13.09 -1.46 -10.21
C GLN A 17 -13.53 -2.21 -8.95
N MET A 18 -12.73 -3.16 -8.45
CA MET A 18 -13.00 -3.88 -7.21
C MET A 18 -13.10 -2.91 -6.02
N ARG A 19 -12.28 -1.86 -6.01
CA ARG A 19 -12.32 -0.81 -5.00
C ARG A 19 -13.57 0.05 -5.11
N GLU A 20 -13.89 0.53 -6.31
CA GLU A 20 -15.08 1.36 -6.58
C GLU A 20 -16.39 0.61 -6.28
N LEU A 21 -16.43 -0.69 -6.57
CA LEU A 21 -17.56 -1.55 -6.29
C LEU A 21 -17.59 -2.10 -4.86
N GLN A 22 -16.64 -1.70 -3.99
CA GLN A 22 -16.50 -2.20 -2.61
C GLN A 22 -16.47 -3.74 -2.51
N LEU A 23 -15.86 -4.40 -3.50
CA LEU A 23 -15.69 -5.86 -3.54
C LEU A 23 -14.47 -6.35 -2.74
N LEU A 24 -13.75 -5.43 -2.09
CA LEU A 24 -12.65 -5.75 -1.20
C LEU A 24 -13.21 -6.09 0.18
N ASN A 25 -13.62 -7.34 0.34
CA ASN A 25 -14.28 -7.81 1.57
C ASN A 25 -13.30 -8.55 2.49
N ASP A 26 -12.20 -9.04 1.92
CA ASP A 26 -11.27 -9.96 2.57
C ASP A 26 -9.85 -9.39 2.64
N LEU A 27 -9.12 -9.80 3.68
CA LEU A 27 -7.69 -9.51 3.87
C LEU A 27 -6.86 -9.85 2.61
N LEU A 28 -7.12 -11.02 2.03
CA LEU A 28 -6.42 -11.47 0.82
C LEU A 28 -6.66 -10.54 -0.39
N SER A 29 -7.90 -10.06 -0.55
CA SER A 29 -8.26 -9.13 -1.63
C SER A 29 -7.55 -7.80 -1.46
N TYR A 30 -7.52 -7.24 -0.24
CA TYR A 30 -6.76 -6.04 0.08
C TYR A 30 -5.26 -6.23 -0.16
N ASN A 31 -4.69 -7.33 0.32
CA ASN A 31 -3.26 -7.64 0.16
C ASN A 31 -2.85 -7.76 -1.30
N ASN A 32 -3.66 -8.44 -2.11
CA ASN A 32 -3.41 -8.57 -3.54
C ASN A 32 -3.42 -7.21 -4.22
N VAL A 33 -4.41 -6.36 -3.94
CA VAL A 33 -4.50 -5.02 -4.54
C VAL A 33 -3.36 -4.10 -4.07
N ILE A 34 -3.03 -4.11 -2.77
CA ILE A 34 -1.90 -3.34 -2.22
C ILE A 34 -0.58 -3.80 -2.84
N GLY A 35 -0.35 -5.12 -2.93
CA GLY A 35 0.86 -5.70 -3.54
C GLY A 35 0.95 -5.42 -5.03
N LEU A 36 -0.18 -5.43 -5.74
CA LEU A 36 -0.28 -5.02 -7.13
C LEU A 36 0.19 -3.57 -7.28
N TYR A 37 -0.45 -2.63 -6.58
CA TYR A 37 -0.09 -1.21 -6.65
C TYR A 37 1.34 -0.93 -6.22
N ALA A 38 1.86 -1.65 -5.21
CA ALA A 38 3.24 -1.58 -4.76
C ALA A 38 4.23 -1.97 -5.87
N THR A 39 3.90 -3.00 -6.64
CA THR A 39 4.74 -3.53 -7.71
C THR A 39 4.78 -2.60 -8.92
N TYR A 40 3.64 -1.96 -9.26
CA TYR A 40 3.53 -1.05 -10.41
C TYR A 40 3.80 0.42 -10.06
N GLY A 41 4.22 0.74 -8.84
CA GLY A 41 4.54 2.10 -8.44
C GLY A 41 3.32 3.03 -8.29
N ARG A 42 2.11 2.47 -8.20
CA ARG A 42 0.86 3.21 -7.97
C ARG A 42 0.68 3.50 -6.47
N PHE A 43 1.60 4.28 -5.90
CA PHE A 43 1.65 4.49 -4.45
C PHE A 43 0.40 5.21 -3.91
N LYS A 44 -0.21 6.11 -4.68
CA LYS A 44 -1.42 6.83 -4.26
C LYS A 44 -2.61 5.89 -4.08
N GLU A 45 -2.85 5.02 -5.06
CA GLU A 45 -3.91 4.01 -4.99
C GLU A 45 -3.63 2.97 -3.89
N MET A 46 -2.37 2.56 -3.72
CA MET A 46 -1.94 1.70 -2.62
C MET A 46 -2.31 2.29 -1.25
N VAL A 47 -1.97 3.55 -0.99
CA VAL A 47 -2.27 4.23 0.28
C VAL A 47 -3.77 4.40 0.47
N GLY A 48 -4.51 4.71 -0.60
CA GLY A 48 -5.96 4.76 -0.56
C GLY A 48 -6.58 3.42 -0.14
N THR A 49 -6.06 2.32 -0.70
CA THR A 49 -6.51 0.95 -0.40
C THR A 49 -6.20 0.57 1.05
N PHE A 50 -5.00 0.88 1.54
CA PHE A 50 -4.63 0.64 2.93
C PHE A 50 -5.51 1.42 3.92
N LYS A 51 -5.83 2.68 3.59
CA LYS A 51 -6.75 3.50 4.39
C LYS A 51 -8.17 2.91 4.43
N GLU A 52 -8.65 2.37 3.31
CA GLU A 52 -9.95 1.67 3.27
C GLU A 52 -9.94 0.41 4.08
N MET A 53 -8.89 -0.40 3.99
CA MET A 53 -8.70 -1.59 4.82
C MET A 53 -8.81 -1.26 6.33
N THR A 54 -8.14 -0.18 6.76
CA THR A 54 -8.22 0.28 8.15
C THR A 54 -9.63 0.79 8.52
N LYS A 55 -10.31 1.50 7.61
CA LYS A 55 -11.69 1.98 7.82
C LYS A 55 -12.71 0.83 7.87
N ALA A 56 -12.49 -0.22 7.08
CA ALA A 56 -13.30 -1.42 7.05
C ALA A 56 -13.04 -2.34 8.27
N ALA A 57 -12.21 -1.90 9.23
CA ALA A 57 -11.77 -2.69 10.39
C ALA A 57 -11.09 -4.02 10.01
N VAL A 58 -10.59 -4.14 8.78
CA VAL A 58 -9.81 -5.29 8.32
C VAL A 58 -8.38 -5.11 8.82
N GLN A 59 -7.91 -6.04 9.65
CA GLN A 59 -6.59 -5.96 10.26
C GLN A 59 -5.49 -6.27 9.24
N PRO A 60 -4.53 -5.35 9.03
CA PRO A 60 -3.36 -5.63 8.19
C PRO A 60 -2.47 -6.72 8.77
N ASP A 61 -1.95 -7.55 7.88
CA ASP A 61 -1.04 -8.64 8.23
C ASP A 61 0.42 -8.32 7.85
N ASP A 62 1.32 -9.24 8.20
CA ASP A 62 2.74 -9.13 7.86
C ASP A 62 2.96 -8.99 6.34
N CYS A 63 2.13 -9.60 5.50
CA CYS A 63 2.20 -9.45 4.04
C CYS A 63 1.88 -8.01 3.59
N THR A 64 0.92 -7.37 4.25
CA THR A 64 0.58 -5.96 4.03
C THR A 64 1.79 -5.08 4.36
N PHE A 65 2.33 -5.21 5.57
CA PHE A 65 3.46 -4.39 6.03
C PHE A 65 4.73 -4.64 5.23
N LYS A 66 4.97 -5.87 4.78
CA LYS A 66 6.09 -6.20 3.89
C LYS A 66 5.97 -5.46 2.56
N SER A 67 4.78 -5.46 1.95
CA SER A 67 4.51 -4.76 0.68
C SER A 67 4.70 -3.24 0.83
N LEU A 68 4.15 -2.67 1.90
CA LEU A 68 4.28 -1.25 2.24
C LEU A 68 5.75 -0.87 2.53
N GLY A 69 6.46 -1.69 3.29
CA GLY A 69 7.84 -1.46 3.70
C GLY A 69 8.79 -1.47 2.50
N LEU A 70 8.58 -2.38 1.54
CA LEU A 70 9.33 -2.38 0.29
C LEU A 70 9.16 -1.09 -0.50
N VAL A 71 7.95 -0.52 -0.52
CA VAL A 71 7.70 0.77 -1.16
C VAL A 71 8.39 1.90 -0.42
N LEU A 72 8.26 1.98 0.89
CA LEU A 72 8.93 3.00 1.70
C LEU A 72 10.45 2.99 1.48
N LEU A 73 11.07 1.79 1.46
CA LEU A 73 12.49 1.62 1.14
C LEU A 73 12.83 2.10 -0.27
N LYS A 74 12.04 1.72 -1.28
CA LYS A 74 12.24 2.15 -2.67
C LYS A 74 12.08 3.65 -2.85
N SER A 75 11.22 4.28 -2.05
CA SER A 75 10.99 5.73 -2.05
C SER A 75 12.02 6.52 -1.24
N GLY A 76 13.03 5.86 -0.67
CA GLY A 76 14.15 6.52 0.00
C GLY A 76 14.08 6.57 1.52
N LEU A 77 13.07 5.96 2.17
CA LEU A 77 13.13 5.78 3.62
C LEU A 77 14.21 4.77 3.98
N SER A 78 14.93 5.06 5.06
CA SER A 78 15.94 4.15 5.58
C SER A 78 15.31 2.87 6.15
N LYS A 79 16.05 1.75 6.09
CA LYS A 79 15.63 0.49 6.71
C LYS A 79 15.38 0.62 8.22
N GLN A 80 16.08 1.54 8.90
CA GLN A 80 15.79 1.86 10.30
C GLN A 80 14.42 2.50 10.49
N ALA A 81 13.99 3.40 9.60
CA ALA A 81 12.67 4.01 9.68
C ALA A 81 11.58 2.96 9.51
N VAL A 82 11.73 2.05 8.54
CA VAL A 82 10.79 0.93 8.32
C VAL A 82 10.78 -0.02 9.52
N GLY A 83 11.94 -0.35 10.09
CA GLY A 83 12.00 -1.18 11.31
C GLY A 83 11.31 -0.54 12.51
N LYS A 84 11.41 0.78 12.69
CA LYS A 84 10.66 1.51 13.74
C LYS A 84 9.15 1.42 13.51
N LEU A 85 8.70 1.48 12.26
CA LEU A 85 7.29 1.33 11.90
C LEU A 85 6.78 -0.09 12.19
N GLU A 86 7.53 -1.13 11.86
CA GLU A 86 7.18 -2.52 12.20
C GLU A 86 7.05 -2.73 13.71
N VAL A 87 7.97 -2.17 14.50
CA VAL A 87 7.91 -2.23 15.98
C VAL A 87 6.69 -1.48 16.51
N SER A 88 6.34 -0.33 15.91
CA SER A 88 5.16 0.44 16.35
C SER A 88 3.85 -0.32 16.18
N VAL A 89 3.70 -1.09 15.10
CA VAL A 89 2.53 -1.97 14.85
C VAL A 89 2.45 -3.12 15.83
N LYS A 90 3.60 -3.74 16.15
CA LYS A 90 3.64 -4.84 17.12
C LYS A 90 3.32 -4.40 18.54
N LYS A 91 3.58 -3.13 18.87
CA LYS A 91 3.36 -2.57 20.21
C LYS A 91 1.92 -2.11 20.41
N ASP A 92 1.32 -1.51 19.39
CA ASP A 92 -0.06 -1.03 19.44
C ASP A 92 -0.63 -0.93 18.02
N SER A 93 -1.69 -1.70 17.75
CA SER A 93 -2.27 -1.80 16.40
C SER A 93 -2.84 -0.47 15.92
N GLY A 94 -3.40 0.36 16.80
CA GLY A 94 -3.99 1.64 16.41
C GLY A 94 -2.96 2.71 16.03
N THR A 95 -1.99 2.94 16.92
CA THR A 95 -0.93 3.94 16.70
C THR A 95 0.08 3.48 15.64
N GLY A 96 0.33 2.17 15.53
CA GLY A 96 1.13 1.61 14.45
C GLY A 96 0.55 1.91 13.08
N LEU A 97 -0.75 1.64 12.86
CA LEU A 97 -1.40 1.92 11.57
C LEU A 97 -1.34 3.40 11.20
N GLN A 98 -1.48 4.31 12.18
CA GLN A 98 -1.30 5.75 11.93
C GLN A 98 0.14 6.12 11.57
N ALA A 99 1.14 5.52 12.22
CA ALA A 99 2.55 5.76 11.89
C ALA A 99 2.87 5.34 10.45
N TRP A 100 2.36 4.18 10.02
CA TRP A 100 2.47 3.71 8.65
C TRP A 100 1.73 4.62 7.66
N MET A 101 0.50 5.05 7.97
CA MET A 101 -0.24 6.01 7.14
C MET A 101 0.53 7.33 6.95
N SER A 102 1.09 7.89 8.03
CA SER A 102 1.89 9.11 7.96
C SER A 102 3.13 8.93 7.08
N ALA A 103 3.88 7.85 7.28
CA ALA A 103 5.08 7.55 6.48
C ALA A 103 4.75 7.40 4.99
N LEU A 104 3.68 6.67 4.67
CA LEU A 104 3.23 6.48 3.30
C LEU A 104 2.73 7.78 2.65
N SER A 105 2.01 8.62 3.41
CA SER A 105 1.54 9.92 2.91
C SER A 105 2.71 10.88 2.61
N ALA A 106 3.78 10.83 3.40
CA ALA A 106 4.99 11.59 3.15
C ALA A 106 5.68 11.15 1.85
N VAL A 107 5.74 9.83 1.61
CA VAL A 107 6.27 9.28 0.35
C VAL A 107 5.46 9.71 -0.87
N VAL A 108 4.13 9.69 -0.79
CA VAL A 108 3.28 10.13 -1.90
C VAL A 108 3.53 11.61 -2.25
N ARG A 109 3.70 12.48 -1.24
CA ARG A 109 4.00 13.91 -1.44
C ARG A 109 5.36 14.14 -2.12
N VAL A 110 6.38 13.38 -1.74
CA VAL A 110 7.72 13.46 -2.35
C VAL A 110 7.66 13.04 -3.82
N ASN A 111 6.86 12.02 -4.13
CA ASN A 111 6.73 11.53 -5.51
C ASN A 111 5.89 12.47 -6.39
N GLU A 112 4.87 13.15 -5.85
CA GLU A 112 4.12 14.20 -6.57
C GLU A 112 4.99 15.41 -6.93
N SER A 113 6.01 15.74 -6.11
CA SER A 113 6.95 16.82 -6.40
C SER A 113 7.99 16.50 -7.49
N SER A 114 8.14 15.23 -7.89
CA SER A 114 9.09 14.81 -8.92
C SER A 114 8.51 14.88 -10.34
N TYR A 115 7.22 15.17 -10.49
CA TYR A 115 6.51 15.27 -11.79
C TYR A 115 6.05 16.71 -12.12
N MET A 116 6.50 17.71 -11.36
CA MET A 116 6.44 19.14 -11.75
C MET A 116 7.84 19.65 -12.06
#